data_AF-C5FUN0-F1
#
_entry.id   AF-C5FUN0-F1
#
_cell.length_a   1.000
_cell.length_b   1.000
_cell.length_c   1.000
_cell.angle_alpha   90.00
_cell.angle_beta   90.00
_cell.angle_gamma   90.00
#
_symmetry.space_group_name_H-M   'P 1'
#
loop_
_entity.id
_entity.type
_entity.pdbx_description
1 polymer ?
#
loop_
_entity_poly.entity_id
_entity_poly.type
_entity_poly.pdbx_seq_one_letter_code
_entity_poly.pdbx_strand_id
1 'polypeptide(L)'
;MWYNLSDNNYVMYNAAKPPLPYFPEQEFTVRSHVPPPPTDLDCSPDRPARQEREENDPLARCFLHPPRPGSDGDQVVRLKISKEILLEDNHNAQLGVVDILEVSKSTARGPQENTTVLAKFYDPLYLDHRQDDVDPFLVVEHSYSHETAAYATLTELQGTFIPEYYGSFTLELPVDGYQDKRLVRLTLIELVQGVPMRKLDPKDVSQQQRQQIMKGIIDAETAVFTRGMLHCDTFPRNIIINSDPGSNRGVAQLVRSSAGIDFSGLIYSVNSTVGLTGTGKFGLKKIMRTPKAPSQTR
;
A
#
# COMPACT_ATOMS: atom_id res chain seq x y z
N MET A 1 -25.27 24.11 6.05
CA MET A 1 -26.09 23.97 4.82
C MET A 1 -25.64 22.69 4.15
N TRP A 2 -26.53 21.72 4.02
CA TRP A 2 -26.28 20.51 3.25
C TRP A 2 -26.50 20.88 1.79
N TYR A 3 -25.45 20.86 0.97
CA TYR A 3 -25.59 21.09 -0.46
C TYR A 3 -26.33 19.89 -1.06
N ASN A 4 -27.41 20.19 -1.76
CA ASN A 4 -28.16 19.19 -2.52
C ASN A 4 -27.31 18.88 -3.76
N LEU A 5 -26.56 17.77 -3.72
CA LEU A 5 -25.86 17.25 -4.90
C LEU A 5 -26.93 16.99 -5.96
N SER A 6 -26.95 17.81 -7.01
CA SER A 6 -27.88 17.58 -8.11
C SER A 6 -27.61 16.21 -8.73
N ASP A 7 -28.66 15.50 -9.16
CA ASP A 7 -28.55 14.18 -9.81
C ASP A 7 -27.63 14.18 -11.07
N ASN A 8 -27.30 15.38 -11.60
CA ASN A 8 -26.32 15.57 -12.67
C ASN A 8 -24.86 15.36 -12.24
N ASN A 9 -24.52 15.59 -10.97
CA ASN A 9 -23.14 15.43 -10.48
C ASN A 9 -22.71 13.95 -10.51
N TYR A 10 -23.65 13.02 -10.32
CA TYR A 10 -23.38 11.58 -10.41
C TYR A 10 -22.95 11.10 -11.80
N VAL A 11 -23.26 11.85 -12.87
CA VAL A 11 -22.92 11.47 -14.26
C VAL A 11 -21.47 11.86 -14.60
N MET A 12 -20.98 13.01 -14.13
CA MET A 12 -19.58 13.45 -14.34
C MET A 12 -18.59 12.64 -13.50
N TYR A 13 -18.94 12.30 -12.25
CA TYR A 13 -18.13 11.40 -11.39
C TYR A 13 -18.10 9.94 -11.87
N ASN A 14 -18.93 9.58 -12.86
CA ASN A 14 -18.97 8.28 -13.52
C ASN A 14 -18.39 8.30 -14.93
N ALA A 15 -17.72 9.37 -15.36
CA ALA A 15 -16.87 9.30 -16.56
C ALA A 15 -15.94 8.09 -16.39
N ALA A 16 -16.05 7.12 -17.30
CA ALA A 16 -15.39 5.84 -17.15
C ALA A 16 -13.87 6.07 -17.11
N LYS A 17 -13.27 5.87 -15.93
CA LYS A 17 -11.81 5.88 -15.79
C LYS A 17 -11.25 4.86 -16.78
N PRO A 18 -10.13 5.17 -17.45
CA PRO A 18 -9.41 4.17 -18.23
C PRO A 18 -9.13 2.91 -17.40
N PRO A 19 -9.10 1.70 -18.00
CA PRO A 19 -8.71 0.49 -17.29
C PRO A 19 -7.38 0.66 -16.55
N LEU A 20 -7.25 0.04 -15.37
CA LEU A 20 -6.00 0.05 -14.61
C LEU A 20 -4.85 -0.45 -15.51
N PRO A 21 -3.75 0.32 -15.64
CA PRO A 21 -2.62 -0.08 -16.48
C PRO A 21 -1.76 -1.13 -15.79
N TYR A 22 -2.00 -1.41 -14.51
CA TYR A 22 -1.21 -2.32 -13.69
C TYR A 22 -1.86 -3.71 -13.68
N PHE A 23 -1.22 -4.67 -14.34
CA PHE A 23 -1.64 -6.08 -14.34
C PHE A 23 -0.42 -6.99 -14.53
N PRO A 24 -0.48 -8.29 -14.17
CA PRO A 24 0.64 -9.22 -14.28
C PRO A 24 1.20 -9.30 -15.69
N GLU A 25 2.50 -9.54 -15.78
CA GLU A 25 3.31 -9.54 -17.00
C GLU A 25 3.49 -8.18 -17.67
N GLN A 26 2.84 -7.11 -17.17
CA GLN A 26 3.09 -5.77 -17.67
C GLN A 26 4.47 -5.27 -17.25
N GLU A 27 5.22 -4.76 -18.23
CA GLU A 27 6.53 -4.15 -18.02
C GLU A 27 6.44 -2.63 -17.99
N PHE A 28 7.28 -2.04 -17.15
CA PHE A 28 7.44 -0.60 -17.02
C PHE A 28 8.91 -0.21 -16.96
N THR A 29 9.20 0.96 -17.52
CA THR A 29 10.48 1.65 -17.33
C THR A 29 10.25 2.86 -16.44
N VAL A 30 10.94 2.90 -15.30
CA VAL A 30 10.80 3.96 -14.31
C VAL A 30 12.14 4.66 -14.09
N ARG A 31 12.10 5.98 -13.88
CA ARG A 31 13.28 6.80 -13.62
C ARG A 31 13.32 7.20 -12.15
N SER A 32 14.49 7.11 -11.52
CA SER A 32 14.62 7.49 -10.12
C SER A 32 14.26 8.95 -9.92
N HIS A 33 13.71 9.23 -8.76
CA HIS A 33 13.18 10.52 -8.40
C HIS A 33 13.59 10.85 -6.98
N VAL A 34 14.02 12.09 -6.78
CA VAL A 34 14.25 12.69 -5.48
C VAL A 34 13.02 13.56 -5.18
N PRO A 35 12.14 13.10 -4.27
CA PRO A 35 10.93 13.83 -3.93
C PRO A 35 11.28 15.21 -3.36
N PRO A 36 10.42 16.23 -3.58
CA PRO A 36 10.54 17.47 -2.84
C PRO A 36 10.31 17.22 -1.34
N PRO A 37 10.76 18.14 -0.46
CA PRO A 37 10.44 18.05 0.97
C PRO A 37 8.92 17.92 1.21
N PRO A 38 8.52 17.16 2.24
CA PRO A 38 7.12 17.07 2.65
C PRO A 38 6.54 18.46 2.91
N THR A 39 5.25 18.58 2.65
CA THR A 39 4.51 19.83 2.81
C THR A 39 3.36 19.62 3.79
N ASP A 40 3.11 20.59 4.67
CA ASP A 40 1.93 20.63 5.55
C ASP A 40 0.64 20.93 4.77
N LEU A 41 0.37 20.17 3.71
CA LEU A 41 -0.80 20.38 2.86
C LEU A 41 -2.06 19.90 3.57
N ASP A 42 -3.01 20.83 3.75
CA ASP A 42 -4.40 20.47 3.92
C ASP A 42 -4.88 19.79 2.63
N CYS A 43 -5.28 18.52 2.72
CA CYS A 43 -5.76 17.76 1.59
C CYS A 43 -7.23 18.09 1.24
N SER A 44 -7.87 18.97 2.02
CA SER A 44 -9.24 19.41 1.78
C SER A 44 -9.32 20.30 0.54
N PRO A 45 -10.23 20.03 -0.42
CA PRO A 45 -10.34 20.85 -1.60
C PRO A 45 -10.97 22.20 -1.25
N ASP A 46 -10.32 23.27 -1.70
CA ASP A 46 -10.87 24.62 -1.61
C ASP A 46 -12.04 24.81 -2.60
N ARG A 47 -12.69 25.98 -2.57
CA ARG A 47 -13.84 26.24 -3.45
C ARG A 47 -13.50 26.14 -4.94
N PRO A 48 -12.40 26.74 -5.44
CA PRO A 48 -11.93 26.55 -6.80
C PRO A 48 -11.71 25.06 -7.17
N ALA A 49 -11.03 24.29 -6.33
CA ALA A 49 -10.77 22.87 -6.59
C ALA A 49 -12.05 22.04 -6.67
N ARG A 50 -13.06 22.35 -5.83
CA ARG A 50 -14.39 21.73 -5.91
C ARG A 50 -15.09 22.04 -7.22
N GLN A 51 -15.03 23.29 -7.68
CA GLN A 51 -15.64 23.68 -8.96
C GLN A 51 -14.93 23.00 -10.14
N GLU A 52 -13.59 23.02 -10.17
CA GLU A 52 -12.80 22.35 -11.22
C GLU A 52 -13.17 20.87 -11.34
N ARG A 53 -13.36 20.22 -10.19
CA ARG A 53 -13.74 18.81 -10.11
C ARG A 53 -15.13 18.51 -10.66
N GLU A 54 -16.05 19.47 -10.62
CA GLU A 54 -17.38 19.35 -11.26
C GLU A 54 -17.30 19.54 -12.78
N GLU A 55 -16.31 20.31 -13.26
CA GLU A 55 -16.14 20.67 -14.66
C GLU A 55 -15.26 19.71 -15.46
N ASN A 56 -14.37 18.95 -14.79
CA ASN A 56 -13.36 18.11 -15.43
C ASN A 56 -13.45 16.65 -14.94
N ASP A 57 -13.38 15.70 -15.86
CA ASP A 57 -13.29 14.29 -15.50
C ASP A 57 -11.94 13.95 -14.82
N PRO A 58 -11.86 12.85 -14.05
CA PRO A 58 -10.64 12.48 -13.33
C PRO A 58 -9.37 12.37 -14.19
N LEU A 59 -9.49 11.93 -15.46
CA LEU A 59 -8.35 11.80 -16.35
C LEU A 59 -7.86 13.16 -16.82
N ALA A 60 -8.76 14.06 -17.24
CA ALA A 60 -8.40 15.44 -17.58
C ALA A 60 -7.68 16.14 -16.42
N ARG A 61 -8.16 15.95 -15.19
CA ARG A 61 -7.52 16.51 -13.98
C ARG A 61 -6.09 15.99 -13.77
N CYS A 62 -5.75 14.78 -14.22
CA CYS A 62 -4.37 14.28 -14.13
C CYS A 62 -3.36 15.09 -14.96
N PHE A 63 -3.83 15.76 -16.02
CA PHE A 63 -2.98 16.65 -16.83
C PHE A 63 -2.95 18.08 -16.27
N LEU A 64 -4.00 18.50 -15.58
CA LEU A 64 -4.04 19.80 -14.88
C LEU A 64 -3.18 19.78 -13.60
N HIS A 65 -3.11 18.63 -12.93
CA HIS A 65 -2.42 18.43 -11.66
C HIS A 65 -1.33 17.36 -11.77
N PRO A 66 -0.25 17.60 -12.54
CA PRO A 66 0.88 16.69 -12.54
C PRO A 66 1.49 16.62 -11.11
N PRO A 67 2.06 15.47 -10.71
CA PRO A 67 2.77 15.34 -9.44
C PRO A 67 3.83 16.43 -9.28
N ARG A 68 4.06 16.91 -8.05
CA ARG A 68 4.95 18.06 -7.84
C ARG A 68 6.34 17.78 -8.40
N PRO A 69 6.99 18.77 -9.04
CA PRO A 69 8.33 18.59 -9.54
C PRO A 69 9.29 18.41 -8.37
N GLY A 70 10.04 17.31 -8.39
CA GLY A 70 11.23 17.09 -7.57
C GLY A 70 12.47 17.16 -8.45
N SER A 71 13.46 16.30 -8.20
CA SER A 71 14.61 16.15 -9.11
C SER A 71 14.67 14.74 -9.69
N ASP A 72 14.91 14.64 -10.98
CA ASP A 72 15.14 13.35 -11.62
C ASP A 72 16.53 12.84 -11.28
N GLY A 73 16.59 11.59 -10.85
CA GLY A 73 17.84 10.88 -10.67
C GLY A 73 18.31 10.23 -11.97
N ASP A 74 19.46 9.59 -11.88
CA ASP A 74 20.19 9.02 -13.01
C ASP A 74 20.01 7.49 -13.16
N GLN A 75 19.25 6.87 -12.25
CA GLN A 75 18.94 5.45 -12.27
C GLN A 75 17.63 5.23 -13.01
N VAL A 76 17.68 4.44 -14.07
CA VAL A 76 16.52 3.90 -14.78
C VAL A 76 16.41 2.41 -14.46
N VAL A 77 15.19 1.97 -14.15
CA VAL A 77 14.85 0.59 -13.77
C VAL A 77 13.78 0.06 -14.70
N ARG A 78 14.00 -1.12 -15.29
CA ARG A 78 12.94 -1.88 -15.97
C ARG A 78 12.40 -2.94 -15.03
N LEU A 79 11.10 -2.93 -14.81
CA LEU A 79 10.42 -3.84 -13.90
C LEU A 79 9.22 -4.50 -14.57
N LYS A 80 8.86 -5.69 -14.11
CA LYS A 80 7.67 -6.43 -14.55
C LYS A 80 6.76 -6.72 -13.36
N ILE A 81 5.47 -6.45 -13.48
CA ILE A 81 4.50 -6.88 -12.45
C ILE A 81 4.41 -8.40 -12.50
N SER A 82 4.83 -9.06 -11.43
CA SER A 82 4.73 -10.52 -11.30
C SER A 82 3.48 -10.96 -10.55
N LYS A 83 3.00 -10.14 -9.61
CA LYS A 83 1.78 -10.44 -8.86
C LYS A 83 1.05 -9.19 -8.40
N GLU A 84 -0.28 -9.22 -8.51
CA GLU A 84 -1.16 -8.21 -7.90
C GLU A 84 -1.29 -8.44 -6.40
N ILE A 85 -1.08 -7.39 -5.60
CA ILE A 85 -1.45 -7.40 -4.18
C ILE A 85 -2.74 -6.60 -3.98
N LEU A 86 -2.78 -5.40 -4.56
CA LEU A 86 -3.91 -4.47 -4.50
C LEU A 86 -3.86 -3.57 -5.74
N LEU A 87 -4.41 -4.04 -6.85
CA LEU A 87 -4.51 -3.28 -8.11
C LEU A 87 -6.00 -3.08 -8.41
N GLU A 88 -6.63 -2.16 -7.69
CA GLU A 88 -8.08 -1.94 -7.71
C GLU A 88 -8.41 -0.44 -7.63
N ASP A 89 -9.51 -0.05 -8.27
CA ASP A 89 -10.03 1.31 -8.19
C ASP A 89 -10.47 1.67 -6.75
N ASN A 90 -10.46 2.96 -6.42
CA ASN A 90 -10.83 3.52 -5.12
C ASN A 90 -9.90 3.12 -3.97
N HIS A 91 -8.61 2.98 -4.26
CA HIS A 91 -7.56 2.73 -3.27
C HIS A 91 -6.48 3.82 -3.30
N ASN A 92 -5.96 4.19 -2.13
CA ASN A 92 -5.00 5.30 -1.98
C ASN A 92 -3.69 5.07 -2.73
N ALA A 93 -3.29 3.81 -2.91
CA ALA A 93 -2.13 3.41 -3.67
C ALA A 93 -2.34 2.01 -4.25
N GLN A 94 -1.74 1.75 -5.41
CA GLN A 94 -1.77 0.45 -6.06
C GLN A 94 -0.53 -0.33 -5.65
N LEU A 95 -0.68 -1.59 -5.23
CA LEU A 95 0.40 -2.44 -4.74
C LEU A 95 0.59 -3.64 -5.67
N GLY A 96 1.79 -3.77 -6.22
CA GLY A 96 2.19 -4.90 -7.07
C GLY A 96 3.53 -5.46 -6.63
N VAL A 97 3.66 -6.78 -6.61
CA VAL A 97 4.97 -7.43 -6.59
C VAL A 97 5.57 -7.28 -7.98
N VAL A 98 6.82 -6.83 -8.04
CA VAL A 98 7.53 -6.60 -9.29
C VAL A 98 8.88 -7.30 -9.30
N ASP A 99 9.22 -7.86 -10.44
CA ASP A 99 10.56 -8.39 -10.71
C ASP A 99 11.39 -7.30 -11.38
N ILE A 100 12.58 -7.06 -10.85
CA ILE A 100 13.53 -6.10 -11.39
C ILE A 100 14.31 -6.77 -12.52
N LEU A 101 14.05 -6.33 -13.75
CA LEU A 101 14.64 -6.91 -14.95
C LEU A 101 16.02 -6.31 -15.24
N GLU A 102 16.13 -4.97 -15.19
CA GLU A 102 17.36 -4.24 -15.53
C GLU A 102 17.49 -2.98 -14.68
N VAL A 103 18.72 -2.63 -14.32
CA VAL A 103 19.06 -1.41 -13.57
C VAL A 103 20.27 -0.73 -14.20
N SER A 104 20.03 0.38 -14.89
CA SER A 104 21.09 1.12 -15.61
C SER A 104 22.27 1.59 -14.73
N LYS A 105 22.02 1.89 -13.45
CA LYS A 105 23.05 2.24 -12.45
C LYS A 105 22.68 1.64 -11.09
N SER A 106 23.32 0.54 -10.71
CA SER A 106 23.08 -0.04 -9.39
C SER A 106 23.72 0.80 -8.28
N THR A 107 23.00 0.94 -7.16
CA THR A 107 23.52 1.54 -5.93
C THR A 107 23.43 0.51 -4.82
N ALA A 108 24.28 0.61 -3.79
CA ALA A 108 24.36 -0.40 -2.73
C ALA A 108 23.04 -0.60 -1.95
N ARG A 109 22.18 0.42 -1.88
CA ARG A 109 20.85 0.36 -1.24
C ARG A 109 19.69 0.46 -2.23
N GLY A 110 19.96 0.40 -3.53
CA GLY A 110 18.96 0.53 -4.58
C GLY A 110 18.40 -0.82 -5.03
N PRO A 111 17.44 -0.82 -5.97
CA PRO A 111 16.94 -2.05 -6.56
C PRO A 111 18.08 -2.78 -7.28
N GLN A 112 18.10 -4.11 -7.18
CA GLN A 112 19.09 -4.97 -7.81
C GLN A 112 18.44 -5.80 -8.92
N GLU A 113 19.16 -6.05 -10.00
CA GLU A 113 18.69 -6.91 -11.07
C GLU A 113 18.38 -8.33 -10.57
N ASN A 114 17.38 -8.96 -11.16
CA ASN A 114 16.91 -10.30 -10.81
C ASN A 114 16.43 -10.44 -9.35
N THR A 115 15.95 -9.34 -8.76
CA THR A 115 15.29 -9.37 -7.44
C THR A 115 13.80 -9.09 -7.58
N THR A 116 13.04 -9.58 -6.61
CA THR A 116 11.60 -9.34 -6.51
C THR A 116 11.32 -8.42 -5.35
N VAL A 117 10.62 -7.32 -5.60
CA VAL A 117 10.35 -6.27 -4.62
C VAL A 117 8.88 -5.87 -4.66
N LEU A 118 8.46 -5.07 -3.68
CA LEU A 118 7.11 -4.50 -3.66
C LEU A 118 7.15 -3.09 -4.29
N ALA A 119 6.34 -2.89 -5.32
CA ALA A 119 6.08 -1.57 -5.90
C ALA A 119 4.77 -0.99 -5.35
N LYS A 120 4.83 0.27 -4.94
CA LYS A 120 3.67 1.05 -4.52
C LYS A 120 3.51 2.25 -5.44
N PHE A 121 2.44 2.24 -6.24
CA PHE A 121 2.12 3.30 -7.19
C PHE A 121 1.15 4.29 -6.56
N TYR A 122 1.49 5.57 -6.65
CA TYR A 122 0.75 6.72 -6.15
C TYR A 122 0.02 7.36 -7.32
N ASP A 123 -1.11 6.74 -7.69
CA ASP A 123 -1.87 7.10 -8.89
C ASP A 123 -3.19 7.78 -8.50
N PRO A 124 -3.31 9.11 -8.66
CA PRO A 124 -4.51 9.84 -8.25
C PRO A 124 -5.73 9.51 -9.11
N LEU A 125 -5.56 8.99 -10.33
CA LEU A 125 -6.67 8.63 -11.21
C LEU A 125 -7.56 7.54 -10.60
N TYR A 126 -6.94 6.58 -9.91
CA TYR A 126 -7.59 5.40 -9.33
C TYR A 126 -7.90 5.56 -7.83
N LEU A 127 -7.78 6.77 -7.29
CA LEU A 127 -8.32 7.08 -5.97
C LEU A 127 -9.85 7.31 -6.06
N ASP A 128 -10.52 7.30 -4.92
CA ASP A 128 -11.97 7.56 -4.88
C ASP A 128 -12.29 9.04 -5.20
N HIS A 129 -12.77 9.28 -6.42
CA HIS A 129 -13.23 10.60 -6.89
C HIS A 129 -14.71 10.87 -6.57
N ARG A 130 -15.35 10.07 -5.71
CA ARG A 130 -16.72 10.33 -5.21
C ARG A 130 -16.72 11.06 -3.87
N GLN A 131 -15.64 10.96 -3.09
CA GLN A 131 -15.48 11.62 -1.79
C GLN A 131 -15.10 13.09 -1.95
N ASP A 132 -15.91 14.02 -1.47
CA ASP A 132 -15.74 15.48 -1.67
C ASP A 132 -15.02 16.19 -0.50
N ASP A 133 -14.64 15.45 0.53
CA ASP A 133 -13.89 15.93 1.69
C ASP A 133 -12.39 16.05 1.43
N VAL A 134 -11.86 15.31 0.44
CA VAL A 134 -10.46 15.39 0.02
C VAL A 134 -10.26 15.56 -1.47
N ASP A 135 -9.12 16.15 -1.82
CA ASP A 135 -8.59 16.16 -3.17
C ASP A 135 -7.64 14.96 -3.38
N PRO A 136 -7.96 14.02 -4.29
CA PRO A 136 -7.12 12.90 -4.62
C PRO A 136 -5.67 13.22 -4.99
N PHE A 137 -5.43 14.32 -5.69
CA PHE A 137 -4.09 14.73 -6.13
C PHE A 137 -3.24 15.18 -4.94
N LEU A 138 -3.85 15.93 -4.02
CA LEU A 138 -3.19 16.35 -2.78
C LEU A 138 -2.91 15.17 -1.85
N VAL A 139 -3.87 14.25 -1.70
CA VAL A 139 -3.72 13.05 -0.85
C VAL A 139 -2.58 12.16 -1.33
N VAL A 140 -2.49 11.92 -2.64
CA VAL A 140 -1.46 11.08 -3.24
C VAL A 140 -0.08 11.73 -3.12
N GLU A 141 0.02 13.03 -3.40
CA GLU A 141 1.26 13.80 -3.23
C GLU A 141 1.72 13.82 -1.76
N HIS A 142 0.79 14.06 -0.83
CA HIS A 142 1.06 14.02 0.61
C HIS A 142 1.56 12.63 1.04
N SER A 143 0.88 11.57 0.59
CA SER A 143 1.26 10.20 0.92
C SER A 143 2.67 9.86 0.43
N TYR A 144 2.96 10.19 -0.83
CA TYR A 144 4.25 9.94 -1.45
C TYR A 144 5.41 10.70 -0.78
N SER A 145 5.28 12.03 -0.66
CA SER A 145 6.34 12.89 -0.11
C SER A 145 6.66 12.57 1.35
N HIS A 146 5.66 12.32 2.19
CA HIS A 146 5.88 12.01 3.60
C HIS A 146 6.44 10.60 3.82
N GLU A 147 5.95 9.60 3.08
CA GLU A 147 6.45 8.23 3.22
C GLU A 147 7.92 8.12 2.79
N THR A 148 8.28 8.79 1.70
CA THR A 148 9.67 8.82 1.22
C THR A 148 10.59 9.56 2.19
N ALA A 149 10.14 10.67 2.78
CA ALA A 149 10.87 11.37 3.83
C ALA A 149 10.99 10.53 5.13
N ALA A 150 9.96 9.76 5.48
CA ALA A 150 10.00 8.86 6.62
C ALA A 150 11.05 7.75 6.42
N TYR A 151 11.11 7.12 5.24
CA TYR A 151 12.17 6.15 4.93
C TYR A 151 13.57 6.77 4.98
N ALA A 152 13.73 7.99 4.45
CA ALA A 152 15.00 8.72 4.52
C ALA A 152 15.43 9.04 5.97
N THR A 153 14.47 9.26 6.87
CA THR A 153 14.72 9.54 8.29
C THR A 153 14.97 8.26 9.10
N LEU A 154 14.33 7.14 8.74
CA LEU A 154 14.40 5.86 9.47
C LEU A 154 15.38 4.87 8.87
N THR A 155 16.46 5.34 8.23
CA THR A 155 17.41 4.46 7.51
C THR A 155 18.01 3.35 8.37
N GLU A 156 18.12 3.55 9.68
CA GLU A 156 18.66 2.53 10.61
C GLU A 156 17.63 1.47 11.02
N LEU A 157 16.33 1.74 10.82
CA LEU A 157 15.25 0.81 11.16
C LEU A 157 14.83 -0.05 9.95
N GLN A 158 15.23 0.37 8.76
CA GLN A 158 15.10 -0.42 7.54
C GLN A 158 15.83 -1.75 7.70
N GLY A 159 15.26 -2.84 7.18
CA GLY A 159 15.88 -4.16 7.35
C GLY A 159 15.52 -4.82 8.69
N THR A 160 15.03 -4.07 9.68
CA THR A 160 14.71 -4.59 11.01
C THR A 160 13.25 -4.39 11.39
N PHE A 161 12.82 -3.17 11.68
CA PHE A 161 11.46 -2.86 12.11
C PHE A 161 10.55 -2.41 10.97
N ILE A 162 11.14 -1.83 9.92
CA ILE A 162 10.42 -1.39 8.73
C ILE A 162 11.07 -2.00 7.47
N PRO A 163 10.33 -2.10 6.35
CA PRO A 163 10.89 -2.57 5.08
C PRO A 163 12.13 -1.79 4.66
N GLU A 164 13.05 -2.44 3.94
CA GLU A 164 14.09 -1.70 3.21
C GLU A 164 13.48 -0.85 2.10
N TYR A 165 14.03 0.35 1.92
CA TYR A 165 13.61 1.29 0.90
C TYR A 165 14.64 1.34 -0.22
N TYR A 166 14.25 0.86 -1.40
CA TYR A 166 15.12 0.80 -2.57
C TYR A 166 15.10 2.08 -3.41
N GLY A 167 14.08 2.92 -3.22
CA GLY A 167 14.07 4.25 -3.82
C GLY A 167 12.68 4.72 -4.24
N SER A 168 12.70 5.92 -4.80
CA SER A 168 11.56 6.61 -5.37
C SER A 168 11.75 6.73 -6.87
N PHE A 169 10.66 6.59 -7.62
CA PHE A 169 10.70 6.60 -9.08
C PHE A 169 9.47 7.30 -9.67
N THR A 170 9.63 7.69 -10.93
CA THR A 170 8.58 8.25 -11.78
C THR A 170 8.33 7.28 -12.93
N LEU A 171 7.07 6.98 -13.14
CA LEU A 171 6.55 6.25 -14.28
C LEU A 171 5.84 7.23 -15.22
N GLU A 172 6.13 7.15 -16.51
CA GLU A 172 5.39 7.85 -17.55
C GLU A 172 4.42 6.87 -18.23
N LEU A 173 3.12 7.14 -18.11
CA LEU A 173 2.07 6.32 -18.72
C LEU A 173 1.51 7.01 -19.96
N PRO A 174 1.55 6.38 -21.15
CA PRO A 174 0.82 6.87 -22.30
C PRO A 174 -0.69 6.76 -22.04
N VAL A 175 -1.45 7.71 -22.59
CA VAL A 175 -2.91 7.72 -22.52
C VAL A 175 -3.44 7.88 -23.93
N ASP A 176 -4.33 6.97 -24.34
CA ASP A 176 -4.93 7.01 -25.67
C ASP A 176 -5.67 8.34 -25.89
N GLY A 177 -5.39 9.00 -27.02
CA GLY A 177 -5.98 10.28 -27.37
C GLY A 177 -5.27 11.52 -26.80
N TYR A 178 -4.23 11.34 -25.97
CA TYR A 178 -3.41 12.44 -25.45
C TYR A 178 -1.99 12.39 -26.04
N GLN A 179 -1.43 13.57 -26.32
CA GLN A 179 -0.02 13.67 -26.74
C GLN A 179 0.93 13.57 -25.53
N ASP A 180 0.50 14.12 -24.40
CA ASP A 180 1.27 14.11 -23.16
C ASP A 180 1.10 12.78 -22.42
N LYS A 181 2.14 12.38 -21.70
CA LYS A 181 2.12 11.21 -20.83
C LYS A 181 1.72 11.63 -19.42
N ARG A 182 0.96 10.77 -18.77
CA ARG A 182 0.60 10.94 -17.36
C ARG A 182 1.75 10.48 -16.48
N LEU A 183 2.13 11.30 -15.51
CA LEU A 183 3.19 10.97 -14.57
C LEU A 183 2.61 10.31 -13.32
N VAL A 184 3.22 9.21 -12.89
CA VAL A 184 2.87 8.49 -11.67
C VAL A 184 4.11 8.33 -10.81
N ARG A 185 4.01 8.68 -9.52
CA ARG A 185 5.07 8.44 -8.55
C ARG A 185 4.97 7.01 -8.04
N LEU A 186 6.09 6.36 -7.78
CA LEU A 186 6.13 5.08 -7.09
C LEU A 186 7.32 4.96 -6.15
N THR A 187 7.20 4.04 -5.20
CA THR A 187 8.31 3.61 -4.36
C THR A 187 8.55 2.11 -4.56
N LEU A 188 9.82 1.71 -4.49
CA LEU A 188 10.22 0.31 -4.44
C LEU A 188 10.72 0.00 -3.03
N ILE A 189 10.12 -1.00 -2.39
CA ILE A 189 10.44 -1.41 -1.03
C ILE A 189 10.58 -2.93 -0.92
N GLU A 190 11.19 -3.39 0.15
CA GLU A 190 11.32 -4.80 0.47
C GLU A 190 9.97 -5.51 0.46
N LEU A 191 9.91 -6.65 -0.25
CA LEU A 191 8.81 -7.59 -0.11
C LEU A 191 8.99 -8.39 1.18
N VAL A 192 8.41 -7.90 2.27
CA VAL A 192 8.49 -8.55 3.59
C VAL A 192 7.77 -9.90 3.55
N GLN A 193 8.51 -10.96 3.85
CA GLN A 193 7.95 -12.30 4.00
C GLN A 193 7.23 -12.43 5.34
N GLY A 194 6.01 -12.99 5.31
CA GLY A 194 5.26 -13.25 6.53
C GLY A 194 3.75 -13.23 6.34
N VAL A 195 3.04 -13.24 7.47
CA VAL A 195 1.58 -13.22 7.53
C VAL A 195 1.13 -11.89 8.13
N PRO A 196 0.24 -11.14 7.45
CA PRO A 196 -0.37 -9.94 8.04
C PRO A 196 -1.10 -10.30 9.34
N MET A 197 -0.90 -9.53 10.40
CA MET A 197 -1.44 -9.82 11.73
C MET A 197 -2.97 -9.94 11.71
N ARG A 198 -3.67 -9.16 10.88
CA ARG A 198 -5.14 -9.26 10.68
C ARG A 198 -5.65 -10.62 10.20
N LYS A 199 -4.78 -11.47 9.63
CA LYS A 199 -5.14 -12.82 9.16
C LYS A 199 -4.92 -13.88 10.22
N LEU A 200 -4.30 -13.53 11.35
CA LEU A 200 -4.10 -14.44 12.46
C LEU A 200 -5.40 -14.55 13.25
N ASP A 201 -5.84 -15.78 13.54
CA ASP A 201 -6.84 -16.00 14.58
C ASP A 201 -6.12 -15.93 15.94
N PRO A 202 -6.51 -15.02 16.85
CA PRO A 202 -5.92 -14.94 18.19
C PRO A 202 -5.95 -16.26 18.97
N LYS A 203 -6.88 -17.17 18.65
CA LYS A 203 -7.02 -18.50 19.26
C LYS A 203 -5.94 -19.49 18.82
N ASP A 204 -5.44 -19.33 17.60
CA ASP A 204 -4.41 -20.21 17.02
C ASP A 204 -2.99 -19.78 17.40
N VAL A 205 -2.85 -18.59 18.01
CA VAL A 205 -1.57 -18.05 18.48
C VAL A 205 -1.45 -18.29 19.98
N SER A 206 -0.38 -18.94 20.44
CA SER A 206 -0.15 -19.17 21.87
C SER A 206 0.02 -17.85 22.63
N GLN A 207 -0.22 -17.86 23.95
CA GLN A 207 -0.01 -16.67 24.78
C GLN A 207 1.42 -16.13 24.68
N GLN A 208 2.41 -17.01 24.65
CA GLN A 208 3.82 -16.64 24.52
C GLN A 208 4.10 -15.95 23.19
N GLN A 209 3.58 -16.48 22.08
CA GLN A 209 3.71 -15.84 20.76
C GLN A 209 3.01 -14.48 20.71
N ARG A 210 1.81 -14.35 21.29
CA ARG A 210 1.13 -13.04 21.39
C ARG A 210 1.96 -12.02 22.17
N GLN A 211 2.59 -12.42 23.27
CA GLN A 211 3.48 -11.54 24.04
C GLN A 211 4.72 -11.12 23.24
N GLN A 212 5.30 -12.03 22.45
CA GLN A 212 6.42 -11.72 21.57
C GLN A 212 6.02 -10.75 20.45
N ILE A 213 4.85 -10.95 19.83
CA ILE A 213 4.31 -10.03 18.81
C ILE A 213 4.11 -8.63 19.42
N MET A 214 3.44 -8.54 20.57
CA MET A 214 3.21 -7.26 21.24
C MET A 214 4.52 -6.58 21.64
N LYS A 215 5.50 -7.34 22.13
CA LYS A 215 6.83 -6.80 22.42
C LYS A 215 7.47 -6.22 21.16
N GLY A 216 7.45 -6.96 20.05
CA GLY A 216 8.01 -6.49 18.78
C GLY A 216 7.35 -5.21 18.26
N ILE A 217 6.02 -5.09 18.40
CA ILE A 217 5.28 -3.86 18.06
C ILE A 217 5.74 -2.69 18.94
N ILE A 218 5.82 -2.89 20.26
CA ILE A 218 6.26 -1.84 21.19
C ILE A 218 7.71 -1.43 20.92
N ASP A 219 8.60 -2.39 20.66
CA ASP A 219 10.00 -2.10 20.32
C ASP A 219 10.09 -1.28 19.02
N ALA A 220 9.30 -1.63 18.00
CA ALA A 220 9.24 -0.90 16.73
C ALA A 220 8.73 0.54 16.92
N GLU A 221 7.59 0.72 17.60
CA GLU A 221 7.02 2.04 17.89
C GLU A 221 7.99 2.90 18.70
N THR A 222 8.66 2.31 19.70
CA THR A 222 9.67 2.99 20.51
C THR A 222 10.86 3.42 19.65
N ALA A 223 11.31 2.56 18.73
CA ALA A 223 12.42 2.87 17.83
C ALA A 223 12.08 4.00 16.84
N VAL A 224 10.84 4.07 16.35
CA VAL A 224 10.35 5.17 15.51
C VAL A 224 10.20 6.46 16.33
N PHE A 225 9.61 6.37 17.53
CA PHE A 225 9.42 7.50 18.44
C PHE A 225 10.73 8.17 18.87
N THR A 226 11.76 7.38 19.18
CA THR A 226 13.09 7.89 19.55
C THR A 226 13.80 8.62 18.40
N ARG A 227 13.30 8.51 17.17
CA ARG A 227 13.74 9.29 15.99
C ARG A 227 12.85 10.50 15.70
N GLY A 228 11.98 10.87 16.64
CA GLY A 228 11.13 12.05 16.55
C GLY A 228 9.91 11.88 15.64
N MET A 229 9.53 10.66 15.31
CA MET A 229 8.37 10.38 14.46
C MET A 229 7.34 9.51 15.18
N LEU A 230 6.09 9.61 14.75
CA LEU A 230 5.00 8.77 15.22
C LEU A 230 4.46 7.99 14.02
N HIS A 231 4.25 6.68 14.19
CA HIS A 231 3.70 5.85 13.12
C HIS A 231 2.21 6.18 12.85
N CYS A 232 1.45 6.52 13.91
CA CYS A 232 0.04 6.97 13.88
C CYS A 232 -1.00 6.01 13.28
N ASP A 233 -0.58 4.92 12.62
CA ASP A 233 -1.47 3.92 11.98
C ASP A 233 -1.09 2.47 12.39
N THR A 234 -0.84 2.27 13.69
CA THR A 234 -0.45 0.97 14.27
C THR A 234 -1.64 0.01 14.38
N PHE A 235 -2.05 -0.55 13.25
CA PHE A 235 -3.18 -1.48 13.15
C PHE A 235 -2.73 -2.86 12.65
N PRO A 236 -3.48 -3.95 12.97
CA PRO A 236 -3.15 -5.31 12.52
C PRO A 236 -3.03 -5.48 11.00
N ARG A 237 -3.59 -4.56 10.21
CA ARG A 237 -3.44 -4.52 8.73
C ARG A 237 -2.05 -4.10 8.26
N ASN A 238 -1.32 -3.33 9.07
CA ASN A 238 -0.01 -2.76 8.73
C ASN A 238 1.16 -3.51 9.40
N ILE A 239 0.85 -4.60 10.11
CA ILE A 239 1.82 -5.40 10.84
C ILE A 239 1.98 -6.74 10.11
N ILE A 240 3.20 -7.05 9.68
CA ILE A 240 3.55 -8.34 9.10
C ILE A 240 4.34 -9.13 10.16
N ILE A 241 3.83 -10.32 10.49
CA ILE A 241 4.50 -11.24 11.40
C ILE A 241 5.37 -12.17 10.56
N ASN A 242 6.68 -12.08 10.75
CA ASN A 242 7.59 -12.96 10.05
C ASN A 242 7.46 -14.37 10.63
N SER A 243 7.39 -15.37 9.75
CA SER A 243 7.29 -16.77 10.14
C SER A 243 8.63 -17.49 10.11
N ASP A 244 9.70 -16.82 9.63
CA ASP A 244 11.05 -17.40 9.55
C ASP A 244 11.76 -17.39 10.92
N PRO A 245 11.98 -18.55 11.56
CA PRO A 245 12.67 -18.65 12.84
C PRO A 245 14.17 -18.30 12.77
N GLY A 246 14.76 -18.21 11.56
CA GLY A 246 16.15 -17.78 11.35
C GLY A 246 16.31 -16.27 11.16
N SER A 247 15.22 -15.51 11.05
CA SER A 247 15.25 -14.08 10.86
C SER A 247 15.33 -13.33 12.20
N ASN A 248 16.23 -12.35 12.28
CA ASN A 248 16.26 -11.40 13.41
C ASN A 248 15.02 -10.47 13.43
N ARG A 249 14.20 -10.48 12.37
CA ARG A 249 12.97 -9.70 12.25
C ARG A 249 11.78 -10.56 12.69
N GLY A 250 11.31 -10.36 13.92
CA GLY A 250 10.08 -11.00 14.42
C GLY A 250 8.80 -10.30 13.96
N VAL A 251 8.81 -8.96 13.89
CA VAL A 251 7.67 -8.12 13.49
C VAL A 251 8.17 -7.02 12.56
N ALA A 252 7.44 -6.79 11.47
CA ALA A 252 7.65 -5.66 10.57
C ALA A 252 6.43 -4.74 10.58
N GLN A 253 6.66 -3.44 10.66
CA GLN A 253 5.65 -2.39 10.50
C GLN A 253 5.81 -1.72 9.13
N LEU A 254 4.73 -1.63 8.39
CA LEU A 254 4.71 -0.92 7.11
C LEU A 254 4.51 0.56 7.34
N VAL A 255 5.49 1.37 6.95
CA VAL A 255 5.41 2.84 7.04
C VAL A 255 4.26 3.35 6.18
N ARG A 256 3.37 4.16 6.76
CA ARG A 256 2.37 4.97 6.05
C ARG A 256 2.43 6.42 6.53
N SER A 257 2.19 7.35 5.61
CA SER A 257 1.94 8.74 5.97
C SER A 257 0.56 8.89 6.61
N SER A 258 0.52 9.51 7.79
CA SER A 258 -0.72 9.83 8.51
C SER A 258 -1.34 11.12 7.99
N ALA A 259 -1.87 11.11 6.76
CA ALA A 259 -3.08 11.89 6.52
C ALA A 259 -4.20 11.08 7.19
N GLY A 260 -4.94 11.67 8.13
CA GLY A 260 -5.94 11.01 8.99
C GLY A 260 -7.17 10.44 8.26
N ILE A 261 -6.96 9.68 7.20
CA ILE A 261 -7.98 9.07 6.35
C ILE A 261 -7.57 7.61 6.16
N ASP A 262 -8.15 6.78 7.03
CA ASP A 262 -8.06 5.34 7.00
C ASP A 262 -8.73 4.81 5.74
N PHE A 263 -7.95 4.35 4.77
CA PHE A 263 -8.44 3.36 3.80
C PHE A 263 -7.50 2.17 3.71
N SER A 264 -8.05 1.06 4.18
CA SER A 264 -7.48 -0.27 4.30
C SER A 264 -7.07 -0.84 2.95
N GLY A 265 -5.78 -0.76 2.63
CA GLY A 265 -5.20 -1.47 1.48
C GLY A 265 -4.73 -2.85 1.90
N LEU A 266 -5.38 -3.90 1.38
CA LEU A 266 -5.06 -5.28 1.69
C LEU A 266 -3.65 -5.66 1.23
N ILE A 267 -2.82 -6.21 2.14
CA ILE A 267 -1.68 -7.02 1.73
C ILE A 267 -2.03 -8.50 1.90
N TYR A 268 -1.92 -9.24 0.79
CA TYR A 268 -2.05 -10.70 0.70
C TYR A 268 -0.65 -11.32 0.60
N SER A 269 -0.31 -12.18 1.57
CA SER A 269 0.82 -13.11 1.46
C SER A 269 0.60 -14.11 0.32
N VAL A 270 1.67 -14.35 -0.46
CA VAL A 270 1.75 -15.35 -1.53
C VAL A 270 2.01 -16.70 -0.88
N ASN A 271 0.99 -17.57 -0.81
CA ASN A 271 1.23 -18.99 -0.52
C ASN A 271 1.41 -19.73 -1.85
N SER A 272 2.65 -20.11 -2.15
CA SER A 272 2.94 -21.17 -3.09
C SER A 272 2.40 -22.49 -2.54
N THR A 273 1.52 -23.11 -3.30
CA THR A 273 1.12 -24.51 -3.15
C THR A 273 2.35 -25.41 -3.28
N VAL A 274 2.82 -25.95 -2.16
CA VAL A 274 3.60 -27.20 -2.14
C VAL A 274 2.69 -28.25 -1.53
N GLY A 275 2.32 -29.22 -2.37
CA GLY A 275 1.44 -30.32 -2.00
C GLY A 275 2.04 -31.16 -0.89
N LEU A 276 1.23 -31.41 0.15
CA LEU A 276 1.41 -32.56 1.01
C LEU A 276 0.30 -33.56 0.69
N THR A 277 0.59 -34.43 -0.28
CA THR A 277 -0.03 -35.75 -0.38
C THR A 277 0.34 -36.52 0.88
N GLY A 278 -0.63 -36.72 1.76
CA GLY A 278 -0.44 -37.49 3.00
C GLY A 278 -1.75 -38.10 3.45
N THR A 279 -2.07 -39.25 2.88
CA THR A 279 -3.24 -40.07 3.20
C THR A 279 -3.27 -40.49 4.67
N GLY A 280 -4.38 -40.23 5.36
CA GLY A 280 -4.68 -40.76 6.68
C GLY A 280 -6.19 -40.87 6.89
N LYS A 281 -6.78 -41.98 6.47
CA LYS A 281 -8.16 -42.38 6.77
C LYS A 281 -8.36 -42.49 8.28
N PHE A 282 -9.36 -41.83 8.86
CA PHE A 282 -10.09 -42.37 10.01
C PHE A 282 -11.57 -42.01 9.93
N GLY A 283 -12.39 -43.04 10.14
CA GLY A 283 -13.79 -43.10 9.73
C GLY A 283 -14.76 -42.37 10.65
N LEU A 284 -15.85 -41.93 10.04
CA LEU A 284 -17.10 -41.56 10.69
C LEU A 284 -17.64 -42.69 11.58
N LYS A 285 -17.90 -42.39 12.85
CA LYS A 285 -18.97 -43.05 13.63
C LYS A 285 -19.76 -42.02 14.45
N LYS A 286 -20.91 -41.68 13.88
CA LYS A 286 -22.26 -41.71 14.49
C LYS A 286 -22.49 -40.92 15.81
N ILE A 287 -23.05 -39.74 15.61
CA ILE A 287 -24.25 -39.16 16.25
C ILE A 287 -24.95 -40.08 17.27
N MET A 288 -25.08 -39.62 18.52
CA MET A 288 -26.30 -39.80 19.31
C MET A 288 -26.66 -38.51 20.06
N ARG A 289 -27.91 -38.11 19.85
CA ARG A 289 -28.64 -37.00 20.47
C ARG A 289 -28.87 -37.24 21.97
N THR A 290 -28.99 -36.17 22.76
CA THR A 290 -30.27 -35.80 23.43
C THR A 290 -30.15 -34.43 24.11
N PRO A 291 -31.21 -33.59 24.05
CA PRO A 291 -31.29 -32.35 24.80
C PRO A 291 -31.98 -32.58 26.17
N LYS A 292 -31.59 -31.83 27.20
CA LYS A 292 -32.39 -31.68 28.43
C LYS A 292 -32.42 -30.23 28.87
N ALA A 293 -33.62 -29.66 28.80
CA ALA A 293 -34.19 -28.71 29.75
C ALA A 293 -35.61 -29.21 30.06
N PRO A 294 -36.36 -28.70 31.06
CA PRO A 294 -36.03 -27.87 32.22
C PRO A 294 -36.56 -28.49 33.55
N SER A 295 -36.29 -27.88 34.71
CA SER A 295 -37.25 -27.89 35.85
C SER A 295 -36.91 -26.86 36.92
N GLN A 296 -37.93 -26.10 37.29
CA GLN A 296 -38.03 -25.09 38.36
C GLN A 296 -37.97 -25.69 39.78
N THR A 297 -38.10 -24.77 40.76
CA THR A 297 -38.24 -24.85 42.23
C THR A 297 -36.92 -24.78 42.98
N ARG A 298 -36.73 -23.81 43.88
CA ARG A 298 -37.64 -23.33 44.93
C ARG A 298 -37.48 -21.83 45.20
#